data_AF-A0A1S9ITV9-F1
#
_entry.id   AF-A0A1S9ITV9-F1
#
_cell.length_a   1.000
_cell.length_b   1.000
_cell.length_c   1.000
_cell.angle_alpha   90.00
_cell.angle_beta   90.00
_cell.angle_gamma   90.00
#
_symmetry.space_group_name_H-M   'P 1'
#
loop_
_entity.id
_entity.type
_entity.pdbx_description
1 polymer ?
#
loop_
_entity_poly.entity_id
_entity_poly.type
_entity_poly.pdbx_seq_one_letter_code
_entity_poly.pdbx_strand_id
1 'polypeptide(L)'
;MKLEDLPKYYSPKSPGLTDASASTSKDTLSITDVMAAQGMTQNWAEMGFSAFLGKMGISMNDRERATELLTEYALSRCDRVAALRKLPAEIKPAVMRIMASYAFEDYARSAASKKQCPCCHGKKFIESEVFTNKIQYPDGKPP
;
A
#
# COMPACT_ATOMS: atom_id res chain seq x y z
N MET A 1 18.53 13.55 -10.18
CA MET A 1 18.39 12.09 -10.08
C MET A 1 16.94 11.72 -10.35
N LYS A 2 16.67 10.65 -11.09
CA LYS A 2 15.29 10.16 -11.30
C LYS A 2 14.87 9.25 -10.13
N LEU A 3 13.59 9.23 -9.77
CA LEU A 3 13.12 8.48 -8.60
C LEU A 3 13.23 6.95 -8.82
N GLU A 4 13.01 6.51 -10.05
CA GLU A 4 13.16 5.12 -10.50
C GLU A 4 14.60 4.57 -10.38
N ASP A 5 15.60 5.45 -10.30
CA ASP A 5 16.99 5.07 -10.08
C ASP A 5 17.30 4.75 -8.62
N LEU A 6 16.43 5.13 -7.69
CA LEU A 6 16.65 5.00 -6.25
C LEU A 6 16.88 3.56 -5.76
N PRO A 7 16.12 2.54 -6.23
CA PRO A 7 16.27 1.16 -5.76
C PRO A 7 17.69 0.59 -5.96
N LYS A 8 18.42 1.05 -6.97
CA LYS A 8 19.79 0.57 -7.24
C LYS A 8 20.78 0.94 -6.14
N TYR A 9 20.49 1.99 -5.36
CA TYR A 9 21.32 2.44 -4.24
C TYR A 9 21.06 1.67 -2.94
N TYR A 10 19.97 0.89 -2.88
CA TYR A 10 19.67 -0.04 -1.77
C TYR A 10 20.15 -1.47 -2.04
N SER A 11 20.61 -1.75 -3.26
CA SER A 11 21.14 -3.06 -3.63
C SER A 11 22.65 -3.12 -3.35
N PRO A 12 23.19 -4.26 -2.89
CA PRO A 12 24.62 -4.43 -2.77
C PRO A 12 25.33 -4.17 -4.11
N LYS A 13 26.35 -3.31 -4.10
CA LYS A 13 27.17 -3.10 -5.29
C LYS A 13 28.11 -4.30 -5.45
N SER A 14 28.17 -4.86 -6.66
CA SER A 14 29.16 -5.89 -6.98
C SER A 14 30.58 -5.31 -6.83
N PRO A 15 31.56 -6.11 -6.36
CA PRO A 15 32.96 -5.70 -6.39
C PRO A 15 33.33 -5.30 -7.81
N GLY A 16 33.85 -4.09 -7.99
CA GLY A 16 34.39 -3.63 -9.26
C GLY A 16 35.74 -4.30 -9.51
N LEU A 17 35.72 -5.54 -9.99
CA LEU A 17 36.92 -6.25 -10.42
C LEU A 17 37.31 -5.74 -11.81
N THR A 18 37.97 -4.58 -11.84
CA THR A 18 38.46 -3.94 -13.04
C THR A 18 39.87 -3.41 -12.80
N ASP A 19 40.75 -3.57 -13.78
CA ASP A 19 42.10 -2.98 -13.77
C ASP A 19 42.06 -1.47 -14.16
N ALA A 20 40.85 -0.96 -14.44
CA ALA A 20 40.63 0.47 -14.65
C ALA A 20 40.77 1.23 -13.33
N SER A 21 41.59 2.28 -13.33
CA SER A 21 41.70 3.23 -12.22
C SER A 21 40.33 3.77 -11.81
N ALA A 22 40.11 4.00 -10.51
CA ALA A 22 38.87 4.56 -9.99
C ALA A 22 38.49 5.83 -10.78
N SER A 23 37.33 5.78 -11.46
CA SER A 23 36.83 6.90 -12.24
C SER A 23 36.51 8.06 -11.31
N THR A 24 37.14 9.20 -11.51
CA THR A 24 36.85 10.47 -10.83
C THR A 24 35.73 11.24 -11.52
N SER A 25 34.96 10.59 -12.39
CA SER A 25 33.88 11.23 -13.14
C SER A 25 32.91 11.93 -12.18
N LYS A 26 32.73 13.24 -12.37
CA LYS A 26 31.83 14.08 -11.56
C LYS A 26 30.35 13.72 -11.75
N ASP A 27 30.04 12.88 -12.74
CA ASP A 27 28.66 12.51 -13.09
C ASP A 27 28.11 11.34 -12.24
N THR A 28 28.95 10.69 -11.42
CA THR A 28 28.50 9.62 -10.52
C THR A 28 28.09 10.18 -9.15
N LEU A 29 26.79 10.18 -8.87
CA LEU A 29 26.26 10.49 -7.54
C LEU A 29 26.81 9.52 -6.49
N SER A 30 27.39 10.07 -5.42
CA SER A 30 27.77 9.29 -4.24
C SER A 30 26.53 8.79 -3.50
N ILE A 31 26.68 7.71 -2.73
CA ILE A 31 25.61 7.24 -1.82
C ILE A 31 25.21 8.37 -0.87
N THR A 32 26.17 9.18 -0.40
CA THR A 32 25.90 10.32 0.48
C THR A 32 25.00 11.36 -0.19
N ASP A 33 25.26 11.70 -1.46
CA ASP A 33 24.45 12.67 -2.21
C ASP A 33 23.03 12.15 -2.40
N VAL A 34 22.89 10.85 -2.68
CA VAL A 34 21.59 10.20 -2.83
C VAL A 34 20.83 10.24 -1.51
N MET A 35 21.46 9.86 -0.39
CA MET A 35 20.83 9.87 0.93
C MET A 35 20.43 11.29 1.37
N ALA A 36 21.26 12.30 1.06
CA ALA A 36 20.92 13.70 1.30
C ALA A 36 19.71 14.15 0.47
N ALA A 37 19.68 13.81 -0.82
CA ALA A 37 18.55 14.10 -1.70
C ALA A 37 17.25 13.42 -1.25
N GLN A 38 17.34 12.20 -0.73
CA GLN A 38 16.20 11.50 -0.14
C GLN A 38 15.64 12.23 1.08
N GLY A 39 16.51 12.64 2.02
CA GLY A 39 16.08 13.41 3.20
C GLY A 39 15.37 14.72 2.82
N MET A 40 15.89 15.44 1.82
CA MET A 40 15.23 16.64 1.29
C MET A 40 13.88 16.33 0.65
N THR A 41 13.80 15.26 -0.15
CA THR A 41 12.55 14.86 -0.82
C THR A 41 11.49 14.43 0.19
N GLN A 42 11.88 13.67 1.22
CA GLN A 42 10.98 13.25 2.29
C GLN A 42 10.39 14.46 3.04
N ASN A 43 11.19 15.51 3.27
CA ASN A 43 10.71 16.73 3.92
C ASN A 43 9.69 17.51 3.06
N TRP A 44 9.80 17.47 1.73
CA TRP A 44 8.89 18.20 0.84
C TRP A 44 7.67 17.40 0.39
N ALA A 45 7.83 16.09 0.20
CA ALA A 45 6.85 15.22 -0.45
C ALA A 45 6.74 13.87 0.28
N GLU A 46 6.59 13.92 1.60
CA GLU A 46 6.62 12.76 2.49
C GLU A 46 5.68 11.63 2.03
N MET A 47 4.41 11.96 1.78
CA MET A 47 3.39 10.97 1.38
C MET A 47 3.78 10.23 0.09
N GLY A 48 4.22 10.96 -0.94
CA GLY A 48 4.58 10.38 -2.23
C GLY A 48 5.89 9.59 -2.16
N PHE A 49 6.85 10.09 -1.38
CA PHE A 49 8.14 9.44 -1.21
C PHE A 49 8.03 8.14 -0.41
N SER A 50 7.32 8.15 0.72
CA SER A 50 7.02 6.93 1.49
C SER A 50 6.20 5.94 0.66
N ALA A 51 5.24 6.42 -0.15
CA ALA A 51 4.49 5.53 -1.03
C ALA A 51 5.40 4.83 -2.06
N PHE A 52 6.35 5.56 -2.64
CA PHE A 52 7.33 5.00 -3.57
C PHE A 52 8.25 3.97 -2.90
N LEU A 53 8.83 4.28 -1.74
CA LEU A 53 9.69 3.37 -1.00
C LEU A 53 8.95 2.10 -0.59
N GLY A 54 7.71 2.23 -0.13
CA GLY A 54 6.84 1.11 0.21
C GLY A 54 6.50 0.25 -1.01
N LYS A 55 6.23 0.86 -2.18
CA LYS A 55 5.97 0.16 -3.44
C LYS A 55 7.18 -0.64 -3.92
N MET A 56 8.38 -0.06 -3.81
CA MET A 56 9.63 -0.72 -4.22
C MET A 56 10.10 -1.78 -3.22
N GLY A 57 9.40 -1.97 -2.09
CA GLY A 57 9.76 -2.96 -1.08
C GLY A 57 11.02 -2.61 -0.28
N ILE A 58 11.44 -1.34 -0.32
CA ILE A 58 12.66 -0.86 0.36
C ILE A 58 12.42 -0.74 1.87
N SER A 59 11.22 -0.32 2.27
CA SER A 59 10.88 -0.05 3.67
C SER A 59 9.42 -0.39 3.95
N MET A 60 9.20 -1.29 4.91
CA MET A 60 7.84 -1.62 5.38
C MET A 60 7.25 -0.48 6.22
N ASN A 61 8.10 0.24 6.95
CA ASN A 61 7.70 1.42 7.71
C ASN A 61 7.17 2.53 6.79
N ASP A 62 7.81 2.75 5.65
CA ASP A 62 7.34 3.74 4.66
C ASP A 62 6.03 3.34 4.01
N ARG A 63 5.78 2.04 3.83
CA ARG A 63 4.47 1.55 3.39
C ARG A 63 3.37 1.89 4.39
N GLU A 64 3.61 1.66 5.68
CA GLU A 64 2.65 2.01 6.75
C GLU A 64 2.45 3.51 6.82
N ARG A 65 3.55 4.28 6.82
CA ARG A 65 3.53 5.74 6.85
C ARG A 65 2.80 6.35 5.64
N ALA A 66 2.99 5.79 4.44
CA ALA A 66 2.25 6.22 3.26
C ALA A 66 0.74 6.02 3.44
N THR A 67 0.34 4.90 4.05
CA THR A 67 -1.07 4.57 4.32
C THR A 67 -1.66 5.51 5.37
N GLU A 68 -0.90 5.85 6.41
CA GLU A 68 -1.29 6.83 7.43
C GLU A 68 -1.49 8.22 6.85
N LEU A 69 -0.51 8.73 6.10
CA LEU A 69 -0.60 10.04 5.46
C LEU A 69 -1.76 10.10 4.46
N LEU A 70 -2.01 9.03 3.70
CA LEU A 70 -3.19 8.91 2.83
C LEU A 70 -4.49 8.92 3.64
N THR A 71 -4.50 8.32 4.82
CA THR A 71 -5.67 8.30 5.71
C THR A 71 -5.97 9.70 6.24
N GLU A 72 -4.96 10.44 6.71
CA GLU A 72 -5.09 11.83 7.16
C GLU A 72 -5.60 12.73 6.04
N TYR A 73 -5.03 12.56 4.84
CA TYR A 73 -5.48 13.27 3.66
C TYR A 73 -6.94 12.95 3.30
N ALA A 74 -7.33 11.68 3.35
CA ALA A 74 -8.70 11.25 3.12
C ALA A 74 -9.66 11.85 4.17
N LEU A 75 -9.28 11.85 5.45
CA LEU A 75 -10.07 12.46 6.52
C LEU A 75 -10.29 13.96 6.28
N SER A 76 -9.28 14.70 5.84
CA SER A 76 -9.40 16.14 5.53
C SER A 76 -10.37 16.45 4.37
N ARG A 77 -10.72 15.45 3.55
CA ARG A 77 -11.55 15.60 2.34
C ARG A 77 -12.82 14.77 2.34
N CYS A 78 -13.01 13.87 3.31
CA CYS A 78 -14.08 12.88 3.28
C CYS A 78 -15.47 13.53 3.23
N ASP A 79 -15.67 14.69 3.84
CA ASP A 79 -16.96 15.40 3.85
C ASP A 79 -17.38 15.97 2.48
N ARG A 80 -16.47 16.01 1.50
CA ARG A 80 -16.81 16.36 0.11
C ARG A 80 -17.65 15.28 -0.57
N VAL A 81 -17.61 14.06 -0.07
CA VAL A 81 -18.36 12.92 -0.60
C VAL A 81 -19.59 12.69 0.26
N ALA A 82 -20.79 12.82 -0.33
CA ALA A 82 -22.05 12.74 0.42
C ALA A 82 -22.22 11.41 1.19
N ALA A 83 -21.74 10.30 0.64
CA ALA A 83 -21.76 9.00 1.32
C ALA A 83 -20.88 8.99 2.57
N LEU A 84 -19.65 9.51 2.46
CA LEU A 84 -18.68 9.55 3.57
C LEU A 84 -19.07 10.55 4.65
N ARG A 85 -19.65 11.69 4.25
CA ARG A 85 -20.12 12.72 5.19
C ARG A 85 -21.17 12.21 6.18
N LYS A 86 -22.05 11.31 5.73
CA LYS A 86 -23.14 10.73 6.53
C LYS A 86 -22.68 9.67 7.55
N LEU A 87 -21.42 9.22 7.48
CA LEU A 87 -20.92 8.24 8.44
C LEU A 87 -20.79 8.83 9.85
N PRO A 88 -21.00 8.03 10.91
CA PRO A 88 -20.69 8.44 12.27
C PRO A 88 -19.20 8.80 12.42
N ALA A 89 -18.90 9.81 13.24
CA ALA A 89 -17.53 10.31 13.44
C ALA A 89 -16.57 9.23 13.97
N GLU A 90 -17.07 8.28 14.78
CA GLU A 90 -16.30 7.17 15.33
C GLU A 90 -15.86 6.15 14.27
N ILE A 91 -16.66 5.96 13.22
CA ILE A 91 -16.42 4.96 12.17
C ILE A 91 -15.60 5.56 11.02
N LYS A 92 -15.70 6.88 10.79
CA LYS A 92 -14.98 7.58 9.70
C LYS A 92 -13.48 7.25 9.64
N PRO A 93 -12.69 7.32 10.73
CA PRO A 93 -11.26 6.98 10.70
C PRO A 93 -11.00 5.55 10.23
N ALA A 94 -11.80 4.58 10.70
CA ALA A 94 -11.64 3.19 10.31
C ALA A 94 -11.92 2.97 8.82
N VAL A 95 -13.00 3.57 8.28
CA VAL A 95 -13.31 3.48 6.84
C VAL A 95 -12.24 4.16 6.00
N MET A 96 -11.79 5.35 6.40
CA MET A 96 -10.75 6.08 5.66
C MET A 96 -9.44 5.31 5.62
N ARG A 97 -9.06 4.68 6.74
CA ARG A 97 -7.87 3.82 6.79
C ARG A 97 -7.99 2.62 5.87
N ILE A 98 -9.15 1.95 5.85
CA ILE A 98 -9.39 0.83 4.93
C ILE A 98 -9.27 1.30 3.48
N MET A 99 -9.92 2.42 3.13
CA MET A 99 -9.84 2.99 1.77
C MET A 99 -8.41 3.37 1.39
N ALA A 100 -7.66 4.00 2.29
CA ALA A 100 -6.26 4.37 2.08
C ALA A 100 -5.38 3.13 1.85
N SER A 101 -5.56 2.07 2.64
CA SER A 101 -4.85 0.80 2.44
C SER A 101 -5.12 0.21 1.06
N TYR A 102 -6.38 0.17 0.63
CA TYR A 102 -6.73 -0.34 -0.70
C TYR A 102 -6.19 0.56 -1.82
N ALA A 103 -6.25 1.87 -1.65
CA ALA A 103 -5.70 2.82 -2.62
C ALA A 103 -4.18 2.71 -2.76
N PHE A 104 -3.46 2.57 -1.65
CA PHE A 104 -2.03 2.31 -1.66
C PHE A 104 -1.70 0.98 -2.34
N GLU A 105 -2.43 -0.09 -2.00
CA GLU A 105 -2.22 -1.38 -2.65
C GLU A 105 -2.52 -1.33 -4.16
N ASP A 106 -3.51 -0.56 -4.60
CA ASP A 106 -3.82 -0.35 -6.02
C ASP A 106 -2.68 0.39 -6.73
N TYR A 107 -2.14 1.44 -6.11
CA TYR A 107 -0.94 2.14 -6.58
C TYR A 107 0.31 1.24 -6.64
N ALA A 108 0.50 0.38 -5.64
CA ALA A 108 1.68 -0.47 -5.50
C ALA A 108 1.63 -1.73 -6.38
N ARG A 109 0.43 -2.26 -6.65
CA ARG A 109 0.26 -3.45 -7.48
C ARG A 109 0.68 -3.19 -8.93
N SER A 110 1.35 -4.17 -9.52
CA SER A 110 1.55 -4.24 -10.97
C SER A 110 0.40 -5.02 -11.61
N ALA A 111 0.24 -4.94 -12.94
CA ALA A 111 -0.72 -5.77 -13.68
C ALA A 111 -0.51 -7.30 -13.48
N ALA A 112 0.68 -7.70 -13.02
CA ALA A 112 1.01 -9.10 -12.70
C ALA A 112 0.74 -9.48 -11.23
N SER A 113 0.47 -8.52 -10.34
CA SER A 113 0.27 -8.78 -8.92
C SER A 113 -1.08 -9.42 -8.64
N LYS A 114 -1.09 -10.71 -8.28
CA LYS A 114 -2.30 -11.46 -7.89
C LYS A 114 -2.43 -11.46 -6.36
N LYS A 115 -3.43 -10.74 -5.80
CA LYS A 115 -3.84 -10.92 -4.39
C LYS A 115 -4.95 -11.96 -4.34
N GLN A 116 -4.71 -13.09 -3.68
CA GLN A 116 -5.78 -14.05 -3.44
C GLN A 116 -6.80 -13.44 -2.48
N CYS A 117 -8.08 -13.50 -2.83
CA CYS A 117 -9.16 -13.10 -1.93
C CYS A 117 -9.12 -14.00 -0.69
N PRO A 118 -9.08 -13.47 0.54
CA PRO A 118 -9.07 -14.29 1.75
C PRO A 118 -10.38 -15.05 1.94
N CYS A 119 -11.49 -14.60 1.34
CA CYS A 119 -12.80 -15.22 1.47
C CYS A 119 -12.99 -16.40 0.51
N CYS A 120 -12.53 -16.28 -0.74
CA CYS A 120 -12.77 -17.30 -1.77
C CYS A 120 -11.48 -17.91 -2.36
N HIS A 121 -10.30 -17.49 -1.91
CA HIS A 121 -8.99 -17.91 -2.43
C HIS A 121 -8.88 -17.86 -3.96
N GLY A 122 -9.60 -16.92 -4.60
CA GLY A 122 -9.63 -16.79 -6.06
C GLY A 122 -10.60 -17.74 -6.79
N LYS A 123 -11.34 -18.59 -6.06
CA LYS A 123 -12.38 -19.48 -6.61
C LYS A 123 -13.64 -18.73 -7.07
N LYS A 124 -13.78 -17.44 -6.71
CA LYS A 124 -14.94 -16.57 -7.04
C LYS A 124 -16.30 -17.12 -6.57
N PHE A 125 -16.30 -18.14 -5.71
CA PHE A 125 -17.49 -18.79 -5.17
C PHE A 125 -17.23 -19.17 -3.72
N ILE A 126 -18.26 -19.05 -2.87
CA ILE A 126 -18.24 -19.43 -1.46
C ILE A 126 -19.35 -20.47 -1.29
N GLU A 127 -18.98 -21.73 -1.05
CA GLU A 127 -19.94 -22.77 -0.69
C GLU A 127 -20.31 -22.58 0.77
N SER A 128 -21.59 -22.34 1.04
CA SER A 128 -22.15 -22.34 2.39
C SER A 128 -23.21 -23.44 2.48
N GLU A 129 -22.99 -24.44 3.33
CA GLU A 129 -24.02 -25.42 3.65
C GLU A 129 -25.07 -24.78 4.57
N VAL A 130 -26.28 -24.57 4.05
CA VAL A 130 -27.42 -24.11 4.83
C VAL A 130 -28.22 -25.34 5.27
N PHE A 131 -28.08 -25.73 6.53
CA PHE A 131 -28.96 -26.75 7.12
C PHE A 131 -30.34 -26.14 7.39
N THR A 132 -31.34 -26.49 6.58
CA THR A 132 -32.74 -26.25 6.92
C THR A 132 -33.27 -27.44 7.70
N ASN A 133 -33.44 -27.29 9.01
CA ASN A 133 -34.16 -28.28 9.80
C ASN A 133 -35.64 -28.25 9.43
N LYS A 134 -36.16 -29.34 8.86
CA LYS A 134 -37.60 -29.53 8.68
C LYS A 134 -38.22 -29.79 10.05
N ILE A 135 -38.89 -28.79 10.62
CA ILE A 135 -39.73 -28.98 11.80
C ILE A 135 -41.03 -29.60 11.31
N GLN A 136 -41.28 -30.87 11.67
CA GLN A 136 -42.60 -31.47 11.51
C GLN A 136 -43.43 -31.12 12.74
N TYR A 137 -44.42 -30.25 12.56
CA TYR A 137 -45.44 -30.04 13.58
C TYR A 137 -46.37 -31.25 13.61
N PRO A 138 -46.65 -31.85 14.78
CA PRO A 138 -47.52 -33.01 14.88
C PRO A 138 -48.93 -32.77 14.32
N ASP A 139 -49.38 -31.51 14.29
CA ASP A 139 -50.69 -31.10 13.77
C ASP A 139 -50.63 -30.36 12.41
N GLY A 140 -49.47 -30.37 11.74
CA GLY A 140 -49.30 -29.80 10.40
C GLY A 140 -49.49 -28.28 10.28
N LYS A 141 -49.74 -27.55 11.37
CA LYS A 141 -49.85 -26.09 11.38
C LYS A 141 -48.62 -25.44 12.04
N PRO A 142 -47.99 -24.45 11.38
CA PRO A 142 -47.03 -23.57 12.04
C PRO A 142 -47.74 -22.68 13.09
N PRO A 143 -47.01 -22.19 14.12
CA PRO A 143 -47.54 -21.21 15.08
C PRO A 143 -47.89 -19.87 14.44
#